data_AF-Q3SRP9-F1
#
_entry.id   AF-Q3SRP9-F1
#
_cell.length_a   1.000
_cell.length_b   1.000
_cell.length_c   1.000
_cell.angle_alpha   90.00
_cell.angle_beta   90.00
_cell.angle_gamma   90.00
#
_symmetry.space_group_name_H-M   'P 1'
#
loop_
_entity.id
_entity.type
_entity.pdbx_description
1 polymer ?
#
loop_
_entity_poly.entity_id
_entity_poly.type
_entity_poly.pdbx_seq_one_letter_code
_entity_poly.pdbx_strand_id
1 'polypeptide(L)'
;MMAEDNFEVETEGSAIAAFTLAQFAFWGLIESGVISTEKAADMLEQGVTALSKGDLANRKASQMLQTILDMVQRNQRSSVN
;
A
#
# COMPACT_ATOMS: atom_id res chain seq x y z
N MET A 1 25.07 19.31 15.85
CA MET A 1 24.32 18.98 14.62
C MET A 1 24.25 17.46 14.36
N MET A 2 24.32 16.60 15.38
CA MET A 2 24.35 15.12 15.23
C MET A 2 23.11 14.42 15.82
N ALA A 3 22.21 15.15 16.47
CA ALA A 3 21.06 14.57 17.18
C ALA A 3 19.78 14.54 16.33
N GLU A 4 19.63 15.48 15.40
CA GLU A 4 18.46 15.58 14.52
C GLU A 4 18.50 14.48 13.43
N ASP A 5 19.69 14.19 12.92
CA ASP A 5 19.94 13.19 11.87
C ASP A 5 19.58 11.77 12.33
N ASN A 6 19.87 11.42 13.58
CA ASN A 6 19.54 10.11 14.15
C ASN A 6 18.03 9.91 14.33
N PHE A 7 17.29 10.97 14.67
CA PHE A 7 15.84 10.89 14.90
C PHE A 7 15.06 10.76 13.59
N GLU A 8 15.52 11.41 12.53
CA GLU A 8 14.93 11.32 11.18
C GLU A 8 15.09 9.90 10.61
N VAL A 9 16.28 9.29 10.74
CA VAL A 9 16.55 7.90 10.31
C VAL A 9 15.69 6.88 11.08
N GLU A 10 15.52 7.04 12.39
CA GLU A 10 14.63 6.16 13.18
C GLU A 10 13.15 6.32 12.79
N THR A 11 12.73 7.54 12.46
CA THR A 11 11.37 7.85 12.03
C THR A 11 11.07 7.24 10.66
N GLU A 12 11.99 7.39 9.70
CA GLU A 12 11.89 6.77 8.37
C GLU A 12 11.87 5.24 8.45
N GLY A 13 12.75 4.65 9.27
CA GLY A 13 12.77 3.20 9.51
C GLY A 13 11.47 2.67 10.09
N SER A 14 10.89 3.40 11.04
CA SER A 14 9.59 3.05 11.64
C SER A 14 8.44 3.17 10.63
N ALA A 15 8.46 4.19 9.78
CA ALA A 15 7.46 4.37 8.73
C ALA A 15 7.50 3.25 7.69
N ILE A 16 8.69 2.82 7.26
CA ILE A 16 8.87 1.68 6.37
C ILE A 16 8.33 0.41 7.02
N ALA A 17 8.70 0.13 8.28
CA ALA A 17 8.23 -1.05 9.00
C ALA A 17 6.70 -1.08 9.10
N ALA A 18 6.07 0.04 9.46
CA ALA A 18 4.62 0.16 9.54
C ALA A 18 3.94 -0.07 8.17
N PHE A 19 4.49 0.51 7.10
CA PHE A 19 3.99 0.32 5.75
C PHE A 19 4.09 -1.15 5.31
N THR A 20 5.25 -1.79 5.52
CA THR A 20 5.46 -3.20 5.18
C THR A 20 4.50 -4.11 5.96
N LEU A 21 4.29 -3.87 7.25
CA LEU A 21 3.33 -4.63 8.05
C LEU A 21 1.89 -4.47 7.53
N ALA A 22 1.49 -3.25 7.15
CA ALA A 22 0.18 -3.01 6.55
C ALA A 22 0.00 -3.78 5.23
N GLN A 23 1.04 -3.84 4.39
CA GLN A 23 1.02 -4.63 3.15
C GLN A 23 0.87 -6.13 3.42
N PHE A 24 1.61 -6.69 4.40
CA PHE A 24 1.48 -8.10 4.78
C PHE A 24 0.12 -8.42 5.35
N ALA A 25 -0.41 -7.58 6.24
CA ALA A 25 -1.74 -7.76 6.81
C ALA A 25 -2.81 -7.74 5.70
N PHE A 26 -2.72 -6.79 4.78
CA PHE A 26 -3.64 -6.70 3.65
C PHE A 26 -3.58 -7.95 2.75
N TRP A 27 -2.38 -8.42 2.41
CA TRP A 27 -2.22 -9.63 1.61
C TRP A 27 -2.74 -10.88 2.34
N GLY A 28 -2.48 -11.00 3.65
CA GLY A 28 -3.00 -12.10 4.46
C GLY A 28 -4.53 -12.18 4.49
N LEU A 29 -5.22 -11.04 4.44
CA LEU A 29 -6.69 -10.99 4.33
C LEU A 29 -7.19 -11.50 2.96
N ILE A 30 -6.42 -11.27 1.90
CA ILE A 30 -6.73 -11.80 0.55
C ILE A 30 -6.51 -13.32 0.53
N GLU A 31 -5.35 -13.80 0.97
CA GLU A 31 -4.99 -15.22 0.97
C GLU A 31 -5.91 -16.08 1.86
N SER A 32 -6.37 -15.52 2.99
CA SER A 32 -7.33 -16.20 3.86
C SER A 32 -8.76 -16.22 3.30
N GLY A 33 -9.01 -15.54 2.18
CA GLY A 33 -10.34 -15.42 1.56
C GLY A 33 -11.32 -14.53 2.33
N VAL A 34 -10.86 -13.82 3.37
CA VAL A 34 -11.68 -12.87 4.13
C VAL A 34 -12.14 -11.72 3.23
N ILE A 35 -11.27 -11.28 2.33
CA ILE A 35 -11.62 -10.37 1.23
C ILE A 35 -11.28 -11.04 -0.10
N SER A 36 -12.17 -10.94 -1.10
CA SER A 36 -11.86 -11.40 -2.44
C SER A 36 -10.83 -10.48 -3.09
N THR A 37 -10.03 -11.03 -4.00
CA THR A 37 -9.07 -10.26 -4.81
C THR A 37 -9.74 -9.11 -5.57
N GLU A 38 -10.96 -9.33 -6.07
CA GLU A 38 -11.79 -8.31 -6.73
C GLU A 38 -12.15 -7.18 -5.76
N LYS A 39 -12.57 -7.53 -4.53
CA LYS A 39 -12.91 -6.53 -3.53
C LYS A 39 -11.69 -5.75 -3.07
N ALA A 40 -10.55 -6.41 -2.93
CA ALA A 40 -9.26 -5.78 -2.62
C ALA A 40 -8.85 -4.78 -3.71
N ALA A 41 -8.99 -5.16 -4.99
CA ALA A 41 -8.72 -4.27 -6.12
C ALA A 41 -9.65 -3.03 -6.11
N ASP A 42 -10.96 -3.23 -5.94
CA ASP A 42 -11.94 -2.15 -5.82
C ASP A 42 -11.61 -1.18 -4.68
N MET A 43 -11.26 -1.69 -3.49
CA MET A 43 -10.86 -0.86 -2.35
C MET A 43 -9.61 -0.01 -2.65
N LEU A 44 -8.62 -0.59 -3.33
CA LEU A 44 -7.41 0.12 -3.72
C LEU A 44 -7.70 1.18 -4.80
N GLU A 45 -8.53 0.88 -5.79
CA GLU A 45 -8.97 1.83 -6.83
C GLU A 45 -9.69 3.04 -6.23
N GLN A 46 -10.57 2.81 -5.24
CA GLN A 46 -11.24 3.87 -4.49
C GLN A 46 -10.22 4.75 -3.74
N GLY A 47 -9.24 4.13 -3.07
CA GLY A 47 -8.16 4.84 -2.38
C GLY A 47 -7.29 5.68 -3.31
N VAL A 48 -6.88 5.12 -4.45
CA VAL A 48 -6.14 5.83 -5.51
C VAL A 48 -6.95 7.04 -5.98
N THR A 49 -8.23 6.85 -6.30
CA THR A 49 -9.11 7.93 -6.79
C THR A 49 -9.25 9.05 -5.76
N ALA A 50 -9.48 8.71 -4.49
CA ALA A 50 -9.65 9.68 -3.41
C ALA A 50 -8.40 10.54 -3.19
N LEU A 51 -7.21 9.94 -3.31
CA LEU A 51 -5.95 10.61 -3.02
C LEU A 51 -5.32 11.30 -4.24
N SER A 52 -5.67 10.88 -5.46
CA SER A 52 -5.08 11.39 -6.71
C SER A 52 -5.22 12.89 -6.95
N LYS A 53 -6.25 13.52 -6.37
CA LYS A 53 -6.56 14.95 -6.55
C LYS A 53 -6.09 15.85 -5.40
N GLY A 54 -5.43 15.28 -4.39
CA GLY A 54 -4.99 16.00 -3.20
C GLY A 54 -3.68 16.77 -3.38
N ASP A 55 -3.10 17.17 -2.24
CA ASP A 55 -1.77 17.77 -2.15
C ASP A 55 -0.65 16.77 -2.53
N LEU A 56 0.61 17.21 -2.43
CA LEU A 56 1.75 16.38 -2.80
C LEU A 56 1.82 15.07 -1.99
N ALA A 57 1.47 15.10 -0.71
CA ALA A 57 1.47 13.92 0.15
C ALA A 57 0.40 12.93 -0.30
N ASN A 58 -0.81 13.40 -0.58
CA ASN A 58 -1.90 12.57 -1.09
C ASN A 58 -1.57 11.96 -2.45
N ARG A 59 -0.95 12.72 -3.36
CA ARG A 59 -0.54 12.17 -4.67
C ARG A 59 0.53 11.08 -4.53
N LYS A 60 1.49 11.24 -3.61
CA LYS A 60 2.48 10.19 -3.31
C LYS A 60 1.81 8.94 -2.75
N ALA A 61 0.89 9.10 -1.79
CA ALA A 61 0.11 7.98 -1.26
C ALA A 61 -0.71 7.27 -2.36
N SER A 62 -1.32 8.04 -3.27
CA SER A 62 -2.01 7.50 -4.45
C SER A 62 -1.08 6.65 -5.34
N GLN A 63 0.16 7.07 -5.58
CA GLN A 63 1.13 6.29 -6.36
C GLN A 63 1.54 4.98 -5.66
N MET A 64 1.68 5.01 -4.33
CA MET A 64 1.97 3.81 -3.54
C MET A 64 0.80 2.82 -3.60
N LEU A 65 -0.43 3.29 -3.45
CA LEU A 65 -1.63 2.46 -3.59
C LEU A 65 -1.77 1.87 -4.99
N GLN A 66 -1.44 2.63 -6.04
CA GLN A 66 -1.44 2.13 -7.42
C GLN A 66 -0.45 0.97 -7.59
N THR A 67 0.72 1.05 -6.96
CA THR A 67 1.71 -0.05 -7.01
C THR A 67 1.15 -1.33 -6.39
N ILE A 68 0.44 -1.22 -5.26
CA ILE A 68 -0.20 -2.36 -4.58
C ILE A 68 -1.35 -2.91 -5.45
N LEU A 69 -2.15 -2.05 -6.06
CA LEU A 69 -3.23 -2.44 -6.98
C LEU A 69 -2.70 -3.25 -8.16
N ASP A 70 -1.62 -2.79 -8.79
CA ASP A 70 -0.97 -3.50 -9.89
C ASP A 70 -0.50 -4.90 -9.46
N MET A 71 0.00 -5.05 -8.23
CA MET A 71 0.40 -6.36 -7.68
C MET A 71 -0.80 -7.29 -7.46
N VAL A 72 -1.90 -6.78 -6.90
CA VAL A 72 -3.14 -7.56 -6.68
C VAL A 72 -3.70 -8.04 -8.03
N GLN A 73 -3.80 -7.14 -9.01
CA GLN A 73 -4.36 -7.47 -10.34
C GLN A 73 -3.47 -8.44 -11.13
N ARG A 74 -2.14 -8.37 -10.99
CA ARG A 74 -1.22 -9.34 -11.61
C ARG A 74 -1.44 -10.75 -11.05
N ASN A 75 -1.54 -10.89 -9.73
CA ASN A 75 -1.77 -12.19 -9.09
C ASN A 75 -3.13 -12.78 -9.47
N GLN A 76 -4.16 -11.95 -9.61
CA GLN A 76 -5.46 -12.40 -10.12
C GLN A 76 -5.34 -13.04 -11.50
N ARG A 77 -4.58 -12.44 -12.43
CA ARG A 77 -4.38 -12.98 -13.79
C ARG A 77 -3.58 -14.29 -13.77
N SER A 78 -2.64 -14.44 -12.84
CA SER A 78 -1.84 -15.67 -12.70
C SER A 78 -2.63 -16.87 -12.16
N SER A 79 -3.68 -16.63 -11.37
CA SER A 79 -4.52 -17.71 -10.81
C SER A 79 -5.54 -18.28 -11.82
N VAL A 80 -5.70 -17.68 -13.00
CA VAL A 80 -6.72 -18.06 -14.00
C VAL A 80 -6.14 -18.92 -15.14
N ASN A 81 -4.85 -19.25 -15.11
CA ASN A 81 -4.18 -20.09 -16.12
C ASN A 81 -3.76 -21.47 -15.58
#